data_AF-A0A6F8PTP0-F1
#
_entry.id   AF-A0A6F8PTP0-F1
#
_cell.length_a   1.000
_cell.length_b   1.000
_cell.length_c   1.000
_cell.angle_alpha   90.00
_cell.angle_beta   90.00
_cell.angle_gamma   90.00
#
_symmetry.space_group_name_H-M   'P 1'
#
loop_
_entity.id
_entity.type
_entity.pdbx_description
1 polymer ?
#
loop_
_entity_poly.entity_id
_entity_poly.type
_entity_poly.pdbx_seq_one_letter_code
_entity_poly.pdbx_strand_id
1 'polypeptide(L)'
;MNRFTQGNSRRYFRYSIQCKYFVSPELLESSTDIYSNGIDYFNRATEDSILHLKTQVMHKLHRLRAHQATFLQIVTDIFDKFDVVMGYLQMLNRGQEIASRKIYLQNHQALLGGFKGIKKLEDDAPKTYELLLKIEQKFVLYTQMIQETIDNSTRTKLHVCDYPEAFRFTPEIRLQFVNRGELLNSSDLLQMILSIEQLFEKGFEPFNNLATDYLLFQKHDSWIKRELNISACGLAFTDSRAYPNLTRADVKLSLDDSYAEVVRLDGKIVRSRYLPQQNLNQTAIDFYFPKSVEQKQLLGYLHRLETIESMQGWAHAGNQ
;
A
#
# COMPACT_ATOMS: atom_id res chain seq x y z
N MET A 1 15.42 -40.11 10.90
CA MET A 1 15.02 -39.85 12.30
C MET A 1 13.95 -38.77 12.31
N ASN A 2 12.72 -39.11 12.70
CA ASN A 2 11.59 -38.19 12.81
C ASN A 2 11.82 -37.20 13.96
N ARG A 3 11.99 -35.91 13.68
CA ARG A 3 12.07 -34.82 14.68
C ARG A 3 10.68 -34.36 15.19
N PHE A 4 9.67 -35.22 15.13
CA PHE A 4 8.26 -34.81 15.30
C PHE A 4 7.56 -35.39 16.54
N THR A 5 8.28 -36.06 17.44
CA THR A 5 7.67 -36.66 18.63
C THR A 5 8.41 -36.23 19.89
N GLN A 6 7.63 -35.76 20.86
CA GLN A 6 7.97 -35.39 22.25
C GLN A 6 8.39 -33.94 22.49
N GLY A 7 7.41 -33.12 22.94
CA GLY A 7 7.54 -32.15 24.04
C GLY A 7 8.49 -30.96 23.91
N ASN A 8 9.41 -30.98 22.95
CA ASN A 8 10.34 -29.92 22.63
C ASN A 8 10.06 -29.50 21.19
N SER A 9 9.06 -28.64 21.01
CA SER A 9 8.95 -27.84 19.80
C SER A 9 10.21 -26.97 19.72
N ARG A 10 11.31 -27.52 19.18
CA ARG A 10 12.42 -26.70 18.67
C ARG A 10 11.75 -25.66 17.78
N ARG A 11 11.77 -24.39 18.21
CA ARG A 11 11.30 -23.27 17.39
C ARG A 11 11.96 -23.47 16.02
N TYR A 12 11.17 -23.71 14.99
CA TYR A 12 11.71 -23.80 13.64
C TYR A 12 12.55 -22.54 13.41
N PHE A 13 13.78 -22.72 12.93
CA PHE A 13 14.63 -21.59 12.60
C PHE A 13 13.87 -20.68 11.63
N ARG A 14 14.00 -19.38 11.88
CA ARG A 14 13.33 -18.34 11.11
C ARG A 14 14.38 -17.59 10.33
N TYR A 15 14.19 -17.49 9.03
CA TYR A 15 15.12 -16.82 8.13
C TYR A 15 14.45 -15.57 7.57
N SER A 16 15.14 -14.44 7.64
CA SER A 16 14.74 -13.24 6.93
C SER A 16 15.25 -13.32 5.49
N ILE A 17 14.34 -13.32 4.52
CA ILE A 17 14.67 -13.47 3.10
C ILE A 17 13.95 -12.42 2.26
N GLN A 18 14.50 -12.14 1.08
CA GLN A 18 13.81 -11.37 0.03
C GLN A 18 13.13 -12.35 -0.92
N CYS A 19 11.81 -12.34 -0.98
CA CYS A 19 11.05 -13.31 -1.77
C CYS A 19 9.86 -12.62 -2.44
N LYS A 20 9.49 -13.06 -3.65
CA LYS A 20 8.23 -12.65 -4.27
C LYS A 20 7.12 -13.47 -3.63
N TYR A 21 6.12 -12.82 -3.05
CA TYR A 21 5.00 -13.53 -2.44
C TYR A 21 3.67 -12.84 -2.68
N PHE A 22 2.62 -13.64 -2.57
CA PHE A 22 1.24 -13.19 -2.57
C PHE A 22 0.47 -13.90 -1.46
N VAL A 23 -0.35 -13.15 -0.72
CA VAL A 23 -1.23 -13.68 0.33
C VAL A 23 -2.66 -13.29 -0.04
N SER A 24 -3.53 -14.28 -0.19
CA SER A 24 -4.96 -14.08 -0.42
C SER A 24 -5.73 -14.60 0.78
N PRO A 25 -6.33 -13.73 1.62
CA PRO A 25 -7.23 -14.22 2.65
C PRO A 25 -8.51 -14.79 2.01
N GLU A 26 -9.00 -15.89 2.57
CA GLU A 26 -10.28 -16.47 2.18
C GLU A 26 -11.41 -15.55 2.68
N LEU A 27 -12.16 -14.97 1.75
CA LEU A 27 -13.34 -14.18 2.09
C LEU A 27 -14.56 -15.08 2.23
N LEU A 28 -15.40 -14.76 3.21
CA LEU A 28 -16.78 -15.23 3.20
C LEU A 28 -17.53 -14.43 2.12
N GLU A 29 -17.58 -14.95 0.89
CA GLU A 29 -18.13 -14.31 -0.33
C GLU A 29 -19.57 -13.76 -0.20
N SER A 30 -20.28 -14.09 0.87
CA SER A 30 -21.69 -13.76 1.06
C SER A 30 -21.98 -12.29 1.44
N SER A 31 -21.01 -11.47 1.86
CA SER A 31 -21.31 -10.18 2.52
C SER A 31 -20.92 -8.89 1.78
N THR A 32 -20.36 -8.93 0.56
CA THR A 32 -19.96 -7.71 -0.17
C THR A 32 -20.82 -7.49 -1.41
N ASP A 33 -21.07 -6.21 -1.72
CA ASP A 33 -21.82 -5.79 -2.91
C ASP A 33 -20.91 -5.67 -4.13
N ILE A 34 -19.65 -5.28 -3.91
CA ILE A 34 -18.57 -5.21 -4.90
C ILE A 34 -17.46 -6.20 -4.50
N TYR A 35 -16.68 -6.67 -5.47
CA TYR A 35 -15.49 -7.49 -5.21
C TYR A 35 -14.56 -6.80 -4.21
N SER A 36 -14.22 -7.51 -3.13
CA SER A 36 -13.12 -7.21 -2.23
C SER A 36 -12.28 -8.46 -2.12
N ASN A 37 -11.01 -8.34 -1.71
CA ASN A 37 -10.15 -9.48 -1.40
C ASN A 37 -9.88 -9.62 0.11
N GLY A 38 -10.59 -8.85 0.95
CA GLY A 38 -10.51 -8.93 2.42
C GLY A 38 -9.26 -8.30 3.03
N ILE A 39 -8.33 -7.83 2.21
CA ILE A 39 -7.17 -7.07 2.66
C ILE A 39 -7.64 -5.63 2.94
N ASP A 40 -7.26 -5.10 4.10
CA ASP A 40 -7.55 -3.72 4.46
C ASP A 40 -6.41 -2.80 4.04
N TYR A 41 -6.61 -2.16 2.88
CA TYR A 41 -5.72 -1.16 2.29
C TYR A 41 -5.88 0.22 2.94
N PHE A 42 -7.02 0.49 3.59
CA PHE A 42 -7.33 1.76 4.24
C PHE A 42 -7.36 1.60 5.76
N ASN A 43 -6.27 1.07 6.31
CA ASN A 43 -6.13 0.81 7.73
C ASN A 43 -5.60 2.02 8.50
N ARG A 44 -5.46 1.86 9.82
CA ARG A 44 -5.00 2.90 10.74
C ARG A 44 -3.66 3.54 10.35
N ALA A 45 -2.72 2.80 9.76
CA ALA A 45 -1.44 3.37 9.35
C ALA A 45 -1.60 4.42 8.24
N THR A 46 -2.51 4.15 7.31
CA THR A 46 -2.88 5.07 6.23
C THR A 46 -3.61 6.29 6.81
N GLU A 47 -4.58 6.07 7.70
CA GLU A 47 -5.34 7.15 8.35
C GLU A 47 -4.45 8.09 9.17
N ASP A 48 -3.55 7.53 10.00
CA ASP A 48 -2.59 8.29 10.82
C ASP A 48 -1.66 9.13 9.92
N SER A 49 -1.19 8.57 8.79
CA SER A 49 -0.37 9.30 7.81
C SER A 49 -1.12 10.45 7.14
N ILE A 50 -2.35 10.21 6.68
CA ILE A 50 -3.20 11.23 6.05
C ILE A 50 -3.45 12.38 7.04
N LEU A 51 -3.83 12.06 8.28
CA LEU A 51 -4.09 13.06 9.31
C LEU A 51 -2.83 13.89 9.64
N HIS A 52 -1.68 13.21 9.76
CA HIS A 52 -0.40 13.89 10.00
C HIS A 52 -0.08 14.89 8.87
N LEU A 53 -0.20 14.47 7.61
CA LEU A 53 0.08 15.32 6.45
C LEU A 53 -0.88 16.50 6.34
N LYS A 54 -2.18 16.31 6.58
CA LYS A 54 -3.14 17.42 6.67
C LYS A 54 -2.77 18.42 7.75
N THR A 55 -2.35 17.92 8.92
CA THR A 55 -1.91 18.77 10.03
C THR A 55 -0.66 19.57 9.65
N GLN A 56 0.30 18.95 8.96
CA GLN A 56 1.47 19.65 8.44
C GLN A 56 1.09 20.76 7.46
N VAL A 57 0.21 20.47 6.49
CA VAL A 57 -0.27 21.47 5.52
C VAL A 57 -0.90 22.66 6.24
N MET A 58 -1.82 22.43 7.19
CA MET A 58 -2.46 23.51 7.94
C MET A 58 -1.47 24.30 8.79
N HIS A 59 -0.56 23.62 9.49
CA HIS A 59 0.47 24.27 10.28
C HIS A 59 1.35 25.18 9.42
N LYS A 60 1.73 24.75 8.22
CA LYS A 60 2.51 25.56 7.27
C LYS A 60 1.70 26.72 6.69
N LEU A 61 0.43 26.47 6.36
CA LEU A 61 -0.49 27.50 5.89
C LEU A 61 -0.64 28.65 6.89
N HIS A 62 -0.77 28.35 8.19
CA HIS A 62 -0.91 29.37 9.23
C HIS A 62 0.35 30.22 9.43
N ARG A 63 1.50 29.77 8.94
CA ARG A 63 2.76 30.52 8.98
C ARG A 63 2.99 31.41 7.75
N LEU A 64 2.15 31.29 6.72
CA LEU A 64 2.24 32.14 5.53
C LEU A 64 1.84 33.59 5.88
N ARG A 65 2.73 34.54 5.59
CA ARG A 65 2.49 35.98 5.84
C ARG A 65 1.71 36.65 4.72
N ALA A 66 1.87 36.19 3.48
CA ALA A 66 1.25 36.76 2.29
C ALA A 66 0.23 35.79 1.70
N HIS A 67 -0.87 36.31 1.14
CA HIS A 67 -1.92 35.56 0.46
C HIS A 67 -2.54 34.41 1.27
N GLN A 68 -2.44 34.44 2.61
CA GLN A 68 -2.93 33.37 3.49
C GLN A 68 -4.41 33.06 3.26
N ALA A 69 -5.26 34.08 3.11
CA ALA A 69 -6.68 33.90 2.84
C ALA A 69 -6.95 33.15 1.52
N THR A 70 -6.19 33.47 0.47
CA THR A 70 -6.27 32.77 -0.82
C THR A 70 -5.86 31.32 -0.68
N PHE A 71 -4.73 31.04 -0.03
CA PHE A 71 -4.27 29.67 0.20
C PHE A 71 -5.20 28.89 1.12
N LEU A 72 -5.83 29.52 2.10
CA LEU A 72 -6.81 28.87 2.98
C LEU A 72 -8.00 28.35 2.17
N GLN A 73 -8.52 29.16 1.24
CA GLN A 73 -9.61 28.73 0.36
C GLN A 73 -9.19 27.55 -0.53
N ILE A 74 -7.99 27.62 -1.12
CA ILE A 74 -7.46 26.56 -1.97
C ILE A 74 -7.27 25.26 -1.18
N VAL A 75 -6.61 25.31 -0.02
CA VAL A 75 -6.35 24.12 0.81
C VAL A 75 -7.64 23.51 1.35
N THR A 76 -8.63 24.34 1.70
CA THR A 76 -9.94 23.82 2.14
C THR A 76 -10.63 23.06 1.01
N ASP A 77 -10.68 23.61 -0.20
CA ASP A 77 -11.28 22.92 -1.35
C ASP A 77 -10.51 21.63 -1.71
N ILE A 78 -9.18 21.65 -1.61
CA ILE A 78 -8.34 20.44 -1.75
C ILE A 78 -8.74 19.38 -0.74
N PHE A 79 -8.83 19.72 0.55
CA PHE A 79 -9.18 18.76 1.60
C PHE A 79 -10.59 18.22 1.45
N ASP A 80 -11.57 19.07 1.18
CA ASP A 80 -12.96 18.66 1.01
C ASP A 80 -13.11 17.64 -0.13
N LYS A 81 -12.50 17.92 -1.29
CA LYS A 81 -12.54 17.00 -2.44
C LYS A 81 -11.74 15.72 -2.19
N PHE A 82 -10.56 15.86 -1.58
CA PHE A 82 -9.74 14.71 -1.21
C PHE A 82 -10.50 13.78 -0.28
N ASP A 83 -11.19 14.30 0.74
CA ASP A 83 -11.94 13.50 1.71
C ASP A 83 -13.11 12.75 1.11
N VAL A 84 -13.81 13.36 0.15
CA VAL A 84 -14.86 12.66 -0.61
C VAL A 84 -14.27 11.45 -1.35
N VAL A 85 -13.13 11.62 -2.03
CA VAL A 85 -12.48 10.53 -2.77
C VAL A 85 -11.93 9.45 -1.81
N MET A 86 -11.35 9.84 -0.68
CA MET A 86 -10.93 8.89 0.36
C MET A 86 -12.10 8.08 0.90
N GLY A 87 -13.27 8.71 1.07
CA GLY A 87 -14.51 8.02 1.42
C GLY A 87 -14.88 6.93 0.41
N TYR A 88 -14.75 7.20 -0.89
CA TYR A 88 -14.99 6.18 -1.92
C TYR A 88 -13.99 5.03 -1.84
N LEU A 89 -12.70 5.32 -1.63
CA LEU A 89 -11.68 4.28 -1.48
C LEU A 89 -11.91 3.39 -0.26
N GLN A 90 -12.29 3.97 0.87
CA GLN A 90 -12.65 3.22 2.08
C GLN A 90 -13.82 2.27 1.82
N MET A 91 -14.84 2.74 1.09
CA MET A 91 -16.00 1.94 0.73
C MET A 91 -15.65 0.83 -0.26
N LEU A 92 -14.82 1.14 -1.26
CA LEU A 92 -14.36 0.19 -2.27
C LEU A 92 -13.54 -0.94 -1.62
N ASN A 93 -12.61 -0.58 -0.74
CA ASN A 93 -11.82 -1.52 0.07
C ASN A 93 -12.71 -2.50 0.86
N ARG A 94 -13.83 -2.00 1.40
CA ARG A 94 -14.83 -2.79 2.14
C ARG A 94 -15.82 -3.55 1.24
N GLY A 95 -15.69 -3.44 -0.08
CA GLY A 95 -16.61 -4.07 -1.04
C GLY A 95 -18.05 -3.54 -0.97
N GLN A 96 -18.24 -2.27 -0.59
CA GLN A 96 -19.56 -1.65 -0.50
C GLN A 96 -20.02 -1.08 -1.84
N GLU A 97 -21.33 -1.10 -2.08
CA GLU A 97 -21.90 -0.45 -3.26
C GLU A 97 -21.78 1.08 -3.19
N ILE A 98 -21.15 1.69 -4.20
CA ILE A 98 -20.90 3.14 -4.29
C ILE A 98 -21.71 3.78 -5.42
N ALA A 99 -21.83 3.15 -6.59
CA ALA A 99 -22.35 3.76 -7.82
C ALA A 99 -23.79 4.28 -7.67
N SER A 100 -24.63 3.55 -6.93
CA SER A 100 -26.02 3.94 -6.66
C SER A 100 -26.19 5.01 -5.57
N ARG A 101 -25.12 5.41 -4.86
CA ARG A 101 -25.25 6.32 -3.71
C ARG A 101 -25.41 7.77 -4.16
N LYS A 102 -26.34 8.48 -3.50
CA LYS A 102 -26.60 9.90 -3.75
C LYS A 102 -25.35 10.77 -3.67
N ILE A 103 -24.49 10.55 -2.67
CA ILE A 103 -23.25 11.33 -2.48
C ILE A 103 -22.31 11.15 -3.67
N TYR A 104 -22.21 9.92 -4.20
CA TYR A 104 -21.40 9.63 -5.38
C TYR A 104 -21.92 10.41 -6.60
N LEU A 105 -23.21 10.27 -6.90
CA LEU A 105 -23.86 10.94 -8.03
C LEU A 105 -23.78 12.47 -7.96
N GLN A 106 -23.92 13.05 -6.75
CA GLN A 106 -23.84 14.50 -6.55
C GLN A 106 -22.44 15.07 -6.76
N ASN A 107 -21.40 14.31 -6.41
CA ASN A 107 -20.01 14.78 -6.49
C ASN A 107 -19.30 14.35 -7.76
N HIS A 108 -19.88 13.45 -8.56
CA HIS A 108 -19.24 12.81 -9.71
C HIS A 108 -18.55 13.83 -10.65
N GLN A 109 -19.29 14.84 -11.13
CA GLN A 109 -18.75 15.91 -11.99
C GLN A 109 -17.93 16.95 -11.22
N ALA A 110 -18.33 17.24 -9.97
CA ALA A 110 -17.68 18.27 -9.17
C ALA A 110 -16.21 17.95 -8.85
N LEU A 111 -15.88 16.67 -8.65
CA LEU A 111 -14.51 16.23 -8.38
C LEU A 111 -13.63 16.31 -9.63
N LEU A 112 -14.19 16.03 -10.81
CA LEU A 112 -13.47 16.12 -12.09
C LEU A 112 -13.17 17.57 -12.52
N GLY A 113 -13.86 18.55 -11.94
CA GLY A 113 -13.64 19.97 -12.20
C GLY A 113 -12.36 20.56 -11.59
N GLY A 114 -11.48 19.77 -10.96
CA GLY A 114 -10.25 20.25 -10.34
C GLY A 114 -10.48 21.05 -9.05
N PHE A 115 -9.48 21.77 -8.56
CA PHE A 115 -9.57 22.59 -7.35
C PHE A 115 -9.92 24.04 -7.67
N LYS A 116 -10.84 24.60 -6.89
CA LYS A 116 -11.27 25.98 -7.02
C LYS A 116 -10.17 26.92 -6.53
N GLY A 117 -10.01 28.03 -7.24
CA GLY A 117 -9.16 29.14 -6.79
C GLY A 117 -7.68 29.01 -7.12
N ILE A 118 -7.17 27.84 -7.55
CA ILE A 118 -5.78 27.71 -8.03
C ILE A 118 -5.51 28.66 -9.19
N LYS A 119 -6.47 28.80 -10.13
CA LYS A 119 -6.36 29.70 -11.29
C LYS A 119 -6.12 31.17 -10.92
N LYS A 120 -6.55 31.61 -9.73
CA LYS A 120 -6.28 33.00 -9.27
C LYS A 120 -4.79 33.27 -9.05
N LEU A 121 -3.97 32.23 -8.94
CA LEU A 121 -2.53 32.33 -8.75
C LEU A 121 -1.76 32.41 -10.08
N GLU A 122 -2.42 32.28 -11.23
CA GLU A 122 -1.77 32.21 -12.54
C GLU A 122 -0.95 33.48 -12.83
N ASP A 123 -1.53 34.65 -12.59
CA ASP A 123 -0.85 35.94 -12.81
C ASP A 123 0.01 36.36 -11.60
N ASP A 124 -0.50 36.20 -10.38
CA ASP A 124 0.14 36.71 -9.16
C ASP A 124 1.31 35.82 -8.68
N ALA A 125 1.24 34.52 -8.91
CA ALA A 125 2.20 33.53 -8.41
C ALA A 125 2.38 32.34 -9.39
N PRO A 126 2.84 32.56 -10.63
CA PRO A 126 2.82 31.58 -11.72
C PRO A 126 3.54 30.27 -11.37
N LYS A 127 4.68 30.35 -10.67
CA LYS A 127 5.43 29.14 -10.25
C LYS A 127 4.66 28.29 -9.23
N THR A 128 3.88 28.92 -8.36
CA THR A 128 3.05 28.21 -7.38
C THR A 128 1.82 27.63 -8.06
N TYR A 129 1.23 28.39 -8.99
CA TYR A 129 0.16 27.90 -9.85
C TYR A 129 0.58 26.62 -10.61
N GLU A 130 1.72 26.63 -11.30
CA GLU A 130 2.23 25.46 -12.03
C GLU A 130 2.38 24.21 -11.14
N LEU A 131 2.87 24.38 -9.91
CA LEU A 131 3.02 23.26 -8.97
C LEU A 131 1.66 22.69 -8.54
N LEU A 132 0.72 23.57 -8.16
CA LEU A 132 -0.61 23.15 -7.72
C LEU A 132 -1.45 22.58 -8.87
N LEU A 133 -1.28 23.10 -10.10
CA LEU A 133 -1.91 22.57 -11.30
C LEU A 133 -1.47 21.13 -11.59
N LYS A 134 -0.19 20.80 -11.40
CA LYS A 134 0.29 19.41 -11.54
C LYS A 134 -0.33 18.47 -10.50
N ILE A 135 -0.51 18.95 -9.27
CA ILE A 135 -1.18 18.19 -8.20
C ILE A 135 -2.65 17.97 -8.56
N GLU A 136 -3.33 19.01 -9.05
CA GLU A 136 -4.72 18.94 -9.53
C GLU A 136 -4.89 17.93 -10.68
N GLN A 137 -4.03 17.98 -11.69
CA GLN A 137 -4.10 17.04 -12.82
C GLN A 137 -4.00 15.58 -12.35
N LYS A 138 -3.12 15.29 -11.39
CA LYS A 138 -3.02 13.96 -10.79
C LYS A 138 -4.28 13.60 -10.01
N PHE A 139 -4.80 14.52 -9.21
CA PHE A 139 -6.03 14.30 -8.47
C PHE A 139 -7.19 13.89 -9.38
N VAL A 140 -7.38 14.66 -10.46
CA VAL A 140 -8.45 14.42 -11.43
C VAL A 140 -8.25 13.07 -12.09
N LEU A 141 -7.02 12.74 -12.51
CA LEU A 141 -6.72 11.44 -13.11
C LEU A 141 -7.04 10.27 -12.16
N TYR A 142 -6.56 10.31 -10.91
CA TYR A 142 -6.88 9.27 -9.93
C TYR A 142 -8.38 9.18 -9.66
N THR A 143 -9.06 10.33 -9.59
CA THR A 143 -10.50 10.38 -9.39
C THR A 143 -11.24 9.70 -10.56
N GLN A 144 -10.84 9.98 -11.81
CA GLN A 144 -11.42 9.32 -12.99
C GLN A 144 -11.24 7.81 -12.93
N MET A 145 -10.04 7.35 -12.61
CA MET A 145 -9.75 5.91 -12.49
C MET A 145 -10.55 5.23 -11.37
N ILE A 146 -10.72 5.92 -10.24
CA ILE A 146 -11.52 5.42 -9.12
C ILE A 146 -13.00 5.35 -9.52
N GLN A 147 -13.52 6.40 -10.16
CA GLN A 147 -14.90 6.42 -10.69
C GLN A 147 -15.12 5.31 -11.73
N GLU A 148 -14.19 5.12 -12.67
CA GLU A 148 -14.27 4.06 -13.67
C GLU A 148 -14.22 2.66 -13.03
N THR A 149 -13.36 2.47 -12.02
CA THR A 149 -13.35 1.25 -11.20
C THR A 149 -14.71 1.03 -10.54
N ILE A 150 -15.30 2.06 -9.92
CA ILE A 150 -16.60 1.98 -9.24
C ILE A 150 -17.72 1.62 -10.22
N ASP A 151 -17.77 2.30 -11.36
CA ASP A 151 -18.87 2.21 -12.32
C ASP A 151 -18.87 0.86 -13.08
N ASN A 152 -17.70 0.24 -13.23
CA ASN A 152 -17.53 -0.98 -14.02
C ASN A 152 -17.24 -2.25 -13.18
N SER A 153 -17.07 -2.11 -11.86
CA SER A 153 -16.88 -3.27 -10.98
C SER A 153 -18.20 -3.97 -10.69
N THR A 154 -18.09 -5.26 -10.40
CA THR A 154 -19.23 -6.11 -10.02
C THR A 154 -18.89 -6.85 -8.74
N ARG A 155 -19.88 -7.53 -8.15
CA ARG A 155 -19.67 -8.39 -6.98
C ARG A 155 -18.56 -9.43 -7.16
N THR A 156 -18.41 -9.98 -8.37
CA THR A 156 -17.50 -11.09 -8.66
C THR A 156 -16.19 -10.64 -9.31
N LYS A 157 -16.10 -9.39 -9.76
CA LYS A 157 -14.95 -8.91 -10.54
C LYS A 157 -14.70 -7.43 -10.26
N LEU A 158 -13.50 -7.10 -9.82
CA LEU A 158 -13.02 -5.73 -9.78
C LEU A 158 -12.61 -5.29 -11.19
N HIS A 159 -13.10 -4.13 -11.63
CA HIS A 159 -12.59 -3.48 -12.82
C HIS A 159 -11.42 -2.59 -12.41
N VAL A 160 -10.27 -2.77 -13.05
CA VAL A 160 -9.09 -1.93 -12.83
C VAL A 160 -8.55 -1.59 -14.21
N CYS A 161 -8.49 -0.31 -14.54
CA CYS A 161 -7.96 0.16 -15.81
C CYS A 161 -6.46 -0.16 -15.91
N ASP A 162 -5.97 -0.47 -17.12
CA ASP A 162 -4.56 -0.75 -17.35
C ASP A 162 -3.70 0.44 -16.89
N TYR A 163 -2.92 0.20 -15.84
CA TYR A 163 -2.13 1.22 -15.15
C TYR A 163 -0.70 1.25 -15.69
N PRO A 164 -0.18 2.39 -16.16
CA PRO A 164 1.25 2.51 -16.37
C PRO A 164 1.97 2.47 -15.01
N GLU A 165 3.06 1.73 -14.89
CA GLU A 165 3.98 1.70 -13.72
C GLU A 165 4.46 3.08 -13.22
N ALA A 166 4.10 4.19 -13.89
CA ALA A 166 4.79 5.47 -13.92
C ALA A 166 4.11 6.62 -13.16
N PHE A 167 3.49 6.38 -12.00
CA PHE A 167 2.99 7.50 -11.16
C PHE A 167 3.40 7.44 -9.68
N ARG A 168 4.49 6.72 -9.36
CA ARG A 168 5.24 6.95 -8.11
C ARG A 168 6.00 8.28 -8.21
N PHE A 169 5.37 9.36 -7.72
CA PHE A 169 5.80 10.73 -7.97
C PHE A 169 5.91 11.07 -9.47
N THR A 170 5.79 12.34 -9.80
CA THR A 170 6.47 12.81 -11.01
C THR A 170 7.86 13.15 -10.52
N PRO A 171 8.93 12.46 -10.96
CA PRO A 171 10.31 12.88 -10.70
C PRO A 171 10.48 14.38 -10.88
N GLU A 172 9.73 15.00 -11.77
CA GLU A 172 9.65 16.43 -12.06
C GLU A 172 9.28 17.29 -10.85
N ILE A 173 8.30 16.91 -10.03
CA ILE A 173 7.94 17.67 -8.82
C ILE A 173 9.06 17.52 -7.78
N ARG A 174 9.55 16.29 -7.54
CA ARG A 174 10.69 16.04 -6.64
C ARG A 174 11.94 16.76 -7.11
N LEU A 175 12.28 16.74 -8.40
CA LEU A 175 13.43 17.41 -8.97
C LEU A 175 13.33 18.92 -8.80
N GLN A 176 12.14 19.52 -8.99
CA GLN A 176 11.92 20.93 -8.72
C GLN A 176 12.12 21.30 -7.23
N PHE A 177 11.93 20.37 -6.31
CA PHE A 177 12.15 20.55 -4.87
C PHE A 177 13.57 20.16 -4.40
N VAL A 178 14.15 19.09 -4.93
CA VAL A 178 15.51 18.57 -4.64
C VAL A 178 16.56 19.57 -5.12
N ASN A 179 16.37 20.15 -6.32
CA ASN A 179 17.26 21.20 -6.84
C ASN A 179 17.18 22.51 -6.02
N ARG A 180 16.22 22.62 -5.09
CA ARG A 180 16.03 23.79 -4.23
C ARG A 180 16.54 23.58 -2.80
N GLY A 181 17.14 22.44 -2.45
CA GLY A 181 17.89 22.19 -1.20
C GLY A 181 17.53 23.09 -0.01
N GLU A 182 18.33 24.14 0.23
CA GLU A 182 18.16 25.09 1.34
C GLU A 182 16.90 25.98 1.25
N LEU A 183 16.43 26.33 0.05
CA LEU A 183 15.19 27.08 -0.19
C LEU A 183 13.94 26.26 0.17
N LEU A 184 14.01 24.93 0.01
CA LEU A 184 12.94 24.03 0.44
C LEU A 184 12.77 24.08 1.96
N ASN A 185 13.88 23.98 2.70
CA ASN A 185 13.87 23.93 4.16
C ASN A 185 13.51 25.28 4.81
N SER A 186 13.67 26.38 4.08
CA SER A 186 13.37 27.73 4.57
C SER A 186 11.99 28.27 4.18
N SER A 187 11.36 27.75 3.12
CA SER A 187 10.06 28.24 2.65
C SER A 187 8.87 27.42 3.16
N ASP A 188 8.05 28.02 4.02
CA ASP A 188 6.80 27.41 4.51
C ASP A 188 5.80 27.13 3.37
N LEU A 189 5.77 27.96 2.32
CA LEU A 189 4.91 27.74 1.14
C LEU A 189 5.32 26.49 0.37
N LEU A 190 6.62 26.33 0.09
CA LEU A 190 7.11 25.15 -0.63
C LEU A 190 6.90 23.87 0.18
N GLN A 191 7.13 23.93 1.51
CA GLN A 191 6.85 22.79 2.39
C GLN A 191 5.36 22.46 2.45
N MET A 192 4.47 23.45 2.48
CA MET A 192 3.03 23.22 2.41
C MET A 192 2.64 22.48 1.13
N ILE A 193 3.12 22.93 -0.03
CA ILE A 193 2.84 22.29 -1.32
C ILE A 193 3.40 20.87 -1.36
N LEU A 194 4.60 20.65 -0.81
CA LEU A 194 5.19 19.31 -0.71
C LEU A 194 4.34 18.40 0.18
N SER A 195 3.85 18.88 1.34
CA SER A 195 2.97 18.11 2.21
C SER A 195 1.61 17.81 1.56
N ILE A 196 1.07 18.72 0.74
CA ILE A 196 -0.13 18.45 -0.08
C ILE A 196 0.17 17.32 -1.07
N GLU A 197 1.31 17.34 -1.75
CA GLU A 197 1.64 16.30 -2.73
C GLU A 197 1.81 14.93 -2.04
N GLN A 198 2.51 14.89 -0.91
CA GLN A 198 2.67 13.67 -0.10
C GLN A 198 1.32 13.17 0.43
N LEU A 199 0.40 14.07 0.80
CA LEU A 199 -0.96 13.70 1.21
C LEU A 199 -1.67 12.92 0.09
N PHE A 200 -1.49 13.32 -1.16
CA PHE A 200 -2.12 12.67 -2.31
C PHE A 200 -1.48 11.32 -2.60
N GLU A 201 -0.15 11.24 -2.56
CA GLU A 201 0.55 9.95 -2.68
C GLU A 201 0.06 8.95 -1.63
N LYS A 202 -0.02 9.38 -0.36
CA LYS A 202 -0.50 8.53 0.74
C LYS A 202 -1.99 8.22 0.65
N GLY A 203 -2.81 9.17 0.21
CA GLY A 203 -4.24 8.95 0.01
C GLY A 203 -4.56 7.94 -1.09
N PHE A 204 -3.77 7.91 -2.16
CA PHE A 204 -3.98 7.01 -3.30
C PHE A 204 -3.21 5.70 -3.21
N GLU A 205 -2.27 5.56 -2.27
CA GLU A 205 -1.57 4.30 -1.99
C GLU A 205 -2.53 3.10 -1.81
N PRO A 206 -3.65 3.21 -1.08
CA PRO A 206 -4.63 2.13 -0.97
C PRO A 206 -5.19 1.65 -2.31
N PHE A 207 -5.56 2.59 -3.19
CA PHE A 207 -6.07 2.27 -4.53
C PHE A 207 -5.01 1.57 -5.37
N ASN A 208 -3.77 2.08 -5.35
CA ASN A 208 -2.64 1.47 -6.05
C ASN A 208 -2.35 0.06 -5.56
N ASN A 209 -2.39 -0.16 -4.24
CA ASN A 209 -2.17 -1.48 -3.66
C ASN A 209 -3.30 -2.46 -4.01
N LEU A 210 -4.56 -2.02 -3.98
CA LEU A 210 -5.72 -2.81 -4.41
C LEU A 210 -5.59 -3.21 -5.89
N ALA A 211 -5.34 -2.23 -6.77
CA ALA A 211 -5.16 -2.43 -8.20
C ALA A 211 -3.99 -3.36 -8.49
N THR A 212 -2.84 -3.12 -7.84
CA THR A 212 -1.64 -3.94 -7.98
C THR A 212 -1.91 -5.37 -7.55
N ASP A 213 -2.50 -5.60 -6.38
CA ASP A 213 -2.77 -6.96 -5.91
C ASP A 213 -3.76 -7.70 -6.82
N TYR A 214 -4.76 -7.00 -7.37
CA TYR A 214 -5.68 -7.58 -8.34
C TYR A 214 -4.98 -7.98 -9.66
N LEU A 215 -4.12 -7.11 -10.21
CA LEU A 215 -3.37 -7.38 -11.44
C LEU A 215 -2.28 -8.43 -11.24
N LEU A 216 -1.52 -8.34 -10.13
CA LEU A 216 -0.45 -9.27 -9.79
C LEU A 216 -0.99 -10.66 -9.47
N PHE A 217 -2.17 -10.79 -8.87
CA PHE A 217 -2.78 -12.10 -8.67
C PHE A 217 -2.86 -12.91 -9.98
N GLN A 218 -3.05 -12.23 -11.11
CA GLN A 218 -3.14 -12.84 -12.44
C GLN A 218 -1.78 -13.08 -13.12
N LYS A 219 -0.69 -12.41 -12.69
CA LYS A 219 0.64 -12.44 -13.35
C LYS A 219 1.78 -12.63 -12.34
N HIS A 220 2.19 -13.88 -12.12
CA HIS A 220 3.22 -14.26 -11.13
C HIS A 220 4.60 -13.63 -11.40
N ASP A 221 5.00 -13.49 -12.67
CA ASP A 221 6.30 -12.92 -13.05
C ASP A 221 6.49 -11.48 -12.56
N SER A 222 5.41 -10.71 -12.52
CA SER A 222 5.38 -9.31 -12.13
C SER A 222 5.41 -9.09 -10.61
N TRP A 223 5.45 -10.16 -9.79
CA TRP A 223 5.50 -10.00 -8.34
C TRP A 223 6.79 -9.33 -7.88
N ILE A 224 6.65 -8.44 -6.89
CA ILE A 224 7.75 -7.66 -6.34
C ILE A 224 8.39 -8.45 -5.19
N LYS A 225 9.73 -8.54 -5.16
CA LYS A 225 10.47 -9.12 -4.02
C LYS A 225 10.29 -8.22 -2.80
N ARG A 226 9.91 -8.80 -1.67
CA ARG A 226 9.75 -8.12 -0.39
C ARG A 226 10.40 -8.95 0.72
N GLU A 227 10.78 -8.28 1.80
CA GLU A 227 11.31 -8.96 2.97
C GLU A 227 10.20 -9.76 3.66
N LEU A 228 10.51 -11.00 4.01
CA LEU A 228 9.67 -11.81 4.86
C LEU A 228 10.53 -12.68 5.78
N ASN A 229 9.98 -13.00 6.93
CA ASN A 229 10.57 -13.91 7.90
C ASN A 229 9.85 -15.26 7.84
N ILE A 230 10.51 -16.29 7.32
CA ILE A 230 9.90 -17.59 7.05
C ILE A 230 10.47 -18.70 7.91
N SER A 231 9.63 -19.68 8.21
CA SER A 231 9.96 -20.93 8.87
C SER A 231 9.18 -22.07 8.24
N ALA A 232 9.49 -23.30 8.65
CA ALA A 232 8.78 -24.48 8.17
C ALA A 232 7.30 -24.54 8.58
N CYS A 233 6.83 -23.70 9.51
CA CYS A 233 5.46 -23.72 10.03
C CYS A 233 4.68 -22.43 9.80
N GLY A 234 5.30 -21.42 9.19
CA GLY A 234 4.65 -20.15 8.99
C GLY A 234 5.61 -19.08 8.52
N LEU A 235 5.04 -17.92 8.19
CA LEU A 235 5.77 -16.73 7.81
C LEU A 235 5.28 -15.51 8.59
N ALA A 236 6.08 -14.45 8.58
CA ALA A 236 5.70 -13.15 9.06
C ALA A 236 6.32 -12.07 8.17
N PHE A 237 5.60 -10.97 7.97
CA PHE A 237 6.08 -9.82 7.19
C PHE A 237 5.47 -8.53 7.73
N THR A 238 6.06 -7.42 7.34
CA THR A 238 5.55 -6.08 7.64
C THR A 238 5.20 -5.39 6.32
N ASP A 239 4.01 -4.78 6.24
CA ASP A 239 3.48 -4.19 5.03
C ASP A 239 2.56 -2.99 5.36
N SER A 240 2.28 -2.11 4.40
CA SER A 240 1.25 -1.08 4.58
C SER A 240 -0.16 -1.67 4.60
N ARG A 241 -0.35 -2.88 4.09
CA ARG A 241 -1.61 -3.64 4.07
C ARG A 241 -1.91 -4.33 5.41
N ALA A 242 -3.14 -4.24 5.89
CA ALA A 242 -3.62 -5.00 7.06
C ALA A 242 -4.41 -6.22 6.60
N TYR A 243 -4.26 -7.33 7.32
CA TYR A 243 -4.90 -8.59 6.94
C TYR A 243 -5.89 -9.03 8.05
N PRO A 244 -7.01 -9.68 7.70
CA PRO A 244 -8.03 -10.04 8.67
C PRO A 244 -7.53 -11.15 9.59
N ASN A 245 -7.60 -10.90 10.90
CA ASN A 245 -7.19 -11.86 11.92
C ASN A 245 -8.03 -13.14 11.85
N LEU A 246 -7.41 -14.26 12.22
CA LEU A 246 -8.00 -15.60 12.33
C LEU A 246 -8.64 -16.13 11.05
N THR A 247 -8.31 -15.54 9.91
CA THR A 247 -8.86 -15.92 8.59
C THR A 247 -7.94 -16.93 7.91
N ARG A 248 -8.51 -17.84 7.12
CA ARG A 248 -7.71 -18.71 6.26
C ARG A 248 -7.05 -17.89 5.16
N ALA A 249 -5.90 -18.33 4.66
CA ALA A 249 -5.21 -17.64 3.60
C ALA A 249 -4.45 -18.60 2.70
N ASP A 250 -4.52 -18.32 1.40
CA ASP A 250 -3.65 -18.90 0.39
C ASP A 250 -2.37 -18.09 0.34
N VAL A 251 -1.24 -18.76 0.52
CA VAL A 251 0.09 -18.17 0.45
C VAL A 251 0.81 -18.74 -0.75
N LYS A 252 1.29 -17.86 -1.62
CA LYS A 252 2.07 -18.23 -2.79
C LYS A 252 3.46 -17.60 -2.69
N LEU A 253 4.51 -18.40 -2.83
CA LEU A 253 5.90 -17.98 -2.70
C LEU A 253 6.67 -18.34 -3.97
N SER A 254 7.40 -17.40 -4.54
CA SER A 254 8.42 -17.71 -5.54
C SER A 254 9.78 -17.70 -4.84
N LEU A 255 10.29 -18.89 -4.58
CA LEU A 255 11.55 -19.11 -3.88
C LEU A 255 12.67 -19.22 -4.91
N ASP A 256 13.76 -18.49 -4.68
CA ASP A 256 14.96 -18.61 -5.52
C ASP A 256 15.47 -20.07 -5.50
N ASP A 257 15.89 -20.58 -6.65
CA ASP A 257 16.39 -21.96 -6.83
C ASP A 257 15.42 -23.07 -6.36
N SER A 258 14.11 -22.83 -6.47
CA SER A 258 13.07 -23.85 -6.32
C SER A 258 12.80 -24.57 -7.65
N TYR A 259 12.53 -25.88 -7.58
CA TYR A 259 12.08 -26.66 -8.75
C TYR A 259 10.68 -26.26 -9.22
N ALA A 260 9.88 -25.67 -8.34
CA ALA A 260 8.59 -25.06 -8.69
C ALA A 260 8.74 -23.54 -8.79
N GLU A 261 8.16 -22.96 -9.83
CA GLU A 261 8.07 -21.51 -10.06
C GLU A 261 7.35 -20.80 -8.90
N VAL A 262 6.33 -21.45 -8.34
CA VAL A 262 5.53 -20.97 -7.21
C VAL A 262 5.19 -22.12 -6.26
N VAL A 263 5.57 -21.98 -4.99
CA VAL A 263 5.17 -22.85 -3.87
C VAL A 263 3.86 -22.34 -3.30
N ARG A 264 2.83 -23.19 -3.23
CA ARG A 264 1.49 -22.85 -2.73
C ARG A 264 1.26 -23.48 -1.37
N LEU A 265 0.83 -22.70 -0.40
CA LEU A 265 0.68 -23.11 0.99
C LEU A 265 -0.65 -22.57 1.52
N ASP A 266 -1.41 -23.42 2.18
CA ASP A 266 -2.59 -22.98 2.92
C ASP A 266 -2.16 -22.58 4.33
N GLY A 267 -2.81 -21.57 4.90
CA GLY A 267 -2.52 -21.14 6.25
C GLY A 267 -3.66 -20.39 6.93
N LYS A 268 -3.36 -19.94 8.15
CA LYS A 268 -4.20 -19.09 8.96
C LYS A 268 -3.45 -17.82 9.30
N ILE A 269 -4.07 -16.68 9.04
CA ILE A 269 -3.60 -15.39 9.54
C ILE A 269 -3.84 -15.38 11.05
N VAL A 270 -2.82 -15.72 11.83
CA VAL A 270 -2.93 -15.84 13.30
C VAL A 270 -2.80 -14.50 13.99
N ARG A 271 -2.14 -13.54 13.35
CA ARG A 271 -1.98 -12.19 13.88
C ARG A 271 -1.72 -11.18 12.77
N SER A 272 -2.48 -10.10 12.76
CA SER A 272 -2.21 -8.86 12.06
C SER A 272 -2.40 -7.72 13.05
N ARG A 273 -1.37 -6.89 13.20
CA ARG A 273 -1.38 -5.77 14.14
C ARG A 273 -0.63 -4.57 13.57
N TYR A 274 -1.14 -3.40 13.89
CA TYR A 274 -0.46 -2.13 13.61
C TYR A 274 0.76 -1.95 14.51
N LEU A 275 1.87 -1.49 13.93
CA LEU A 275 3.11 -1.13 14.60
C LEU A 275 3.30 0.40 14.51
N PRO A 276 2.93 1.17 15.54
CA PRO A 276 2.97 2.63 15.49
C PRO A 276 4.35 3.21 15.18
N GLN A 277 5.42 2.57 15.65
CA GLN A 277 6.79 3.06 15.45
C GLN A 277 7.23 3.01 13.99
N GLN A 278 6.66 2.09 13.21
CA GLN A 278 6.98 1.90 11.80
C GLN A 278 5.89 2.47 10.88
N ASN A 279 4.73 2.81 11.44
CA ASN A 279 3.52 3.12 10.70
C ASN A 279 3.19 2.05 9.64
N LEU A 280 3.29 0.77 10.03
CA LEU A 280 3.04 -0.38 9.18
C LEU A 280 2.29 -1.47 9.95
N ASN A 281 1.79 -2.47 9.23
CA ASN A 281 1.13 -3.63 9.80
C ASN A 281 2.06 -4.84 9.77
N GLN A 282 2.19 -5.51 10.90
CA GLN A 282 2.88 -6.79 10.99
C GLN A 282 1.85 -7.91 10.91
N THR A 283 2.03 -8.80 9.95
CA THR A 283 1.20 -9.98 9.73
C THR A 283 2.00 -11.25 9.95
N ALA A 284 1.40 -12.23 10.60
CA ALA A 284 1.94 -13.56 10.83
C ALA A 284 0.91 -14.61 10.41
N ILE A 285 1.38 -15.62 9.68
CA ILE A 285 0.58 -16.69 9.12
C ILE A 285 1.17 -18.02 9.57
N ASP A 286 0.35 -18.86 10.17
CA ASP A 286 0.69 -20.26 10.45
C ASP A 286 0.18 -21.12 9.32
N PHE A 287 1.04 -21.93 8.73
CA PHE A 287 0.67 -22.81 7.63
C PHE A 287 -0.05 -24.07 8.14
N TYR A 288 -1.03 -24.55 7.39
CA TYR A 288 -1.67 -25.84 7.64
C TYR A 288 -0.85 -26.95 6.98
N PHE A 289 -0.40 -27.95 7.75
CA PHE A 289 0.42 -29.04 7.19
C PHE A 289 -0.03 -30.44 7.61
N PRO A 290 -0.50 -31.25 6.65
CA PRO A 290 -0.67 -32.68 6.86
C PRO A 290 0.20 -33.64 6.00
N LYS A 291 1.08 -33.15 5.08
CA LYS A 291 2.12 -33.83 4.23
C LYS A 291 2.00 -33.49 2.71
N SER A 292 2.17 -32.22 2.32
CA SER A 292 2.14 -31.80 0.90
C SER A 292 3.54 -31.81 0.22
N VAL A 293 3.59 -31.74 -1.11
CA VAL A 293 4.85 -31.66 -1.89
C VAL A 293 5.50 -30.29 -1.71
N GLU A 294 4.69 -29.25 -1.63
CA GLU A 294 5.05 -27.85 -1.42
C GLU A 294 5.76 -27.67 -0.07
N GLN A 295 5.32 -28.39 0.96
CA GLN A 295 6.01 -28.43 2.25
C GLN A 295 7.43 -28.98 2.13
N LYS A 296 7.64 -30.04 1.34
CA LYS A 296 8.97 -30.61 1.12
C LYS A 296 9.88 -29.64 0.38
N GLN A 297 9.33 -28.90 -0.59
CA GLN A 297 10.07 -27.86 -1.30
C GLN A 297 10.50 -26.73 -0.37
N LEU A 298 9.58 -26.22 0.46
CA LEU A 298 9.90 -25.20 1.46
C LEU A 298 10.96 -25.69 2.45
N LEU A 299 10.81 -26.90 3.00
CA LEU A 299 11.80 -27.49 3.91
C LEU A 299 13.18 -27.66 3.24
N GLY A 300 13.21 -28.14 1.99
CA GLY A 300 14.44 -28.27 1.23
C GLY A 300 15.13 -26.93 0.99
N TYR A 301 14.36 -25.87 0.73
CA TYR A 301 14.87 -24.50 0.61
C TYR A 301 15.45 -23.98 1.93
N LEU A 302 14.70 -24.12 3.02
CA LEU A 302 15.16 -23.69 4.36
C LEU A 302 16.43 -24.42 4.80
N HIS A 303 16.57 -25.72 4.52
CA HIS A 303 17.80 -26.46 4.81
C HIS A 303 19.02 -25.96 4.02
N ARG A 304 18.82 -25.48 2.78
CA ARG A 304 19.90 -24.86 2.00
C ARG A 304 20.36 -23.56 2.66
N LEU A 305 19.41 -22.70 3.09
CA LEU A 305 19.74 -21.48 3.82
C LEU A 305 20.51 -21.76 5.10
N GLU A 306 20.06 -22.72 5.90
CA GLU A 306 20.74 -23.16 7.14
C GLU A 306 22.19 -23.59 6.87
N THR A 307 22.42 -24.32 5.78
CA THR A 307 23.75 -24.79 5.38
C THR A 307 24.66 -23.61 4.97
N ILE A 308 24.14 -22.65 4.20
CA ILE A 308 24.89 -21.46 3.77
C ILE A 308 25.28 -20.60 4.98
N GLU A 309 24.34 -20.29 5.88
CA GLU A 309 24.64 -19.52 7.09
C GLU A 309 25.67 -20.22 7.97
N SER A 310 25.54 -21.54 8.13
CA SER A 310 26.52 -22.33 8.89
C SER A 310 27.91 -22.27 8.26
N MET A 311 28.04 -22.42 6.95
CA MET A 311 29.34 -22.33 6.26
C MET A 311 29.98 -20.94 6.39
N GLN A 312 29.18 -19.87 6.28
CA GLN A 312 29.66 -18.49 6.43
C GLN A 312 30.12 -18.19 7.86
N GLY A 313 29.37 -18.66 8.88
CA GLY A 313 29.75 -18.51 10.28
C GLY A 313 31.08 -19.20 10.63
N TRP A 314 31.34 -20.37 10.05
CA TRP A 314 32.61 -21.09 10.24
C TRP A 314 33.79 -20.40 9.55
N ALA A 315 33.59 -19.81 8.37
CA ALA A 315 34.61 -19.03 7.68
C ALA A 315 35.02 -17.76 8.44
N HIS A 316 34.13 -17.16 9.23
CA HIS A 316 34.46 -16.02 10.09
C HIS A 316 35.10 -16.42 11.42
N ALA A 317 34.77 -17.60 11.96
CA ALA A 317 35.39 -18.12 13.18
C ALA A 317 36.82 -18.67 12.94
N GLY A 318 37.15 -19.10 11.71
CA GLY A 318 38.50 -19.56 11.34
C GLY A 318 39.50 -18.45 11.01
N ASN A 319 39.08 -17.18 11.02
CA ASN A 319 39.90 -15.99 10.73
C ASN A 319 40.10 -15.09 11.98
N GLN A 320 39.80 -15.59 13.19
CA GLN A 320 40.12 -14.96 14.47
C GLN A 320 41.15 -15.81 15.22
#